data_AF-A0AAT9KV29-F1
#
_entry.id   AF-A0AAT9KV29-F1
#
_cell.length_a   1.000
_cell.length_b   1.000
_cell.length_c   1.000
_cell.angle_alpha   90.00
_cell.angle_beta   90.00
_cell.angle_gamma   90.00
#
_symmetry.space_group_name_H-M   'P 1'
#
loop_
_entity.id
_entity.type
_entity.pdbx_description
1 polymer ?
#
loop_
_entity_poly.entity_id
_entity_poly.type
_entity_poly.pdbx_seq_one_letter_code
_entity_poly.pdbx_strand_id
1 'polypeptide(L)' 'MGLPAGWVTDVPGLSRTAQLKALGNGVVPQQAAAALRHLAARQGPDARLGRAA' A
#
# COMPACT_ATOMS: atom_id res chain seq x y z
N MET A 1 -8.65 7.46 -2.30
CA MET A 1 -7.50 6.52 -2.37
C MET A 1 -6.17 7.19 -2.65
N GLY A 2 -6.09 8.34 -3.36
CA GLY A 2 -4.80 9.01 -3.61
C GLY A 2 -3.92 8.33 -4.66
N LEU A 3 -4.53 7.53 -5.54
CA LEU A 3 -3.92 6.93 -6.71
C LEU A 3 -3.97 7.91 -7.90
N PRO A 4 -3.08 7.77 -8.90
CA PRO A 4 -3.22 8.49 -10.17
C PRO A 4 -4.60 8.27 -10.79
N ALA A 5 -5.08 9.27 -11.54
CA ALA A 5 -6.31 9.14 -12.31
C ALA A 5 -6.21 7.93 -13.26
N GLY A 6 -7.29 7.16 -13.38
CA GLY A 6 -7.34 5.98 -14.24
C GLY A 6 -6.66 4.72 -13.69
N TRP A 7 -5.91 4.79 -12.58
CA TRP A 7 -5.07 3.68 -12.10
C TRP A 7 -5.79 2.33 -11.97
N VAL A 8 -7.04 2.34 -11.51
CA VAL A 8 -7.90 1.13 -11.47
C VAL A 8 -9.03 1.21 -12.47
N THR A 9 -9.49 2.41 -12.82
CA THR A 9 -10.73 2.61 -13.60
C THR A 9 -10.52 2.50 -15.10
N ASP A 10 -9.29 2.70 -15.59
CA ASP A 10 -8.99 2.79 -17.02
C ASP A 10 -8.19 1.56 -17.50
N VAL A 11 -8.34 0.43 -16.80
CA VAL A 11 -7.71 -0.84 -17.16
C VAL A 11 -8.59 -1.60 -18.15
N PRO A 12 -8.14 -1.84 -19.40
CA PRO A 12 -8.94 -2.53 -20.42
C PRO A 12 -9.39 -3.93 -19.96
N GLY A 13 -10.66 -4.24 -20.15
CA GLY A 13 -11.24 -5.54 -19.77
C GLY A 13 -11.51 -5.73 -18.27
N LEU A 14 -11.20 -4.76 -17.41
CA LEU A 14 -11.47 -4.86 -15.98
C LEU A 14 -12.91 -4.45 -15.67
N SER A 15 -13.74 -5.42 -15.24
CA SER A 15 -15.15 -5.18 -14.91
C SER A 15 -15.30 -4.21 -13.74
N ARG A 16 -16.41 -3.45 -13.70
CA ARG A 16 -16.72 -2.53 -12.60
C ARG A 16 -16.67 -3.20 -11.22
N THR A 17 -17.16 -4.43 -11.11
CA THR A 17 -17.11 -5.21 -9.86
C THR A 17 -15.67 -5.53 -9.46
N ALA A 18 -14.81 -5.90 -10.41
CA ALA A 18 -13.40 -6.14 -10.14
C ALA A 18 -12.66 -4.84 -9.74
N GLN A 19 -12.98 -3.71 -10.38
CA GLN A 19 -12.45 -2.40 -10.00
C GLN A 19 -12.83 -2.03 -8.56
N LEU A 20 -14.10 -2.19 -8.18
CA LEU A 20 -14.57 -1.92 -6.82
C LEU A 20 -13.93 -2.85 -5.80
N LYS A 21 -13.76 -4.14 -6.12
CA LYS A 21 -13.05 -5.09 -5.25
C LYS A 21 -11.59 -4.69 -5.06
N ALA A 22 -10.91 -4.30 -6.13
CA ALA A 22 -9.51 -3.85 -6.07
C ALA A 22 -9.37 -2.56 -5.24
N LEU A 23 -10.27 -1.59 -5.43
CA LEU A 23 -10.28 -0.34 -4.65
C LEU A 23 -10.65 -0.59 -3.18
N GLY A 24 -11.62 -1.46 -2.91
CA GLY A 24 -12.08 -1.76 -1.54
C GLY A 24 -11.05 -2.55 -0.72
N ASN A 25 -10.25 -3.40 -1.36
CA ASN A 25 -9.19 -4.18 -0.70
C ASN A 25 -7.81 -3.51 -0.75
N GLY A 26 -7.66 -2.45 -1.53
CA GLY A 26 -6.39 -1.76 -1.71
C GLY A 26 -6.01 -0.88 -0.52
N VAL A 27 -4.73 -0.50 -0.46
CA VAL A 27 -4.24 0.45 0.54
C VAL A 27 -4.39 1.89 0.07
N VAL A 28 -4.42 2.83 1.01
CA VAL A 28 -4.18 4.25 0.73
C VAL A 28 -2.66 4.50 0.74
N PRO A 29 -2.01 4.81 -0.41
CA PRO A 29 -0.55 4.88 -0.50
C PRO A 29 0.08 5.87 0.49
N GLN A 30 -0.59 6.99 0.76
CA GLN A 30 -0.11 8.01 1.70
C GLN A 30 -0.05 7.47 3.14
N GLN A 31 -1.06 6.71 3.55
CA GLN A 31 -1.11 6.07 4.87
C GLN A 31 -0.08 4.94 4.98
N ALA A 32 0.05 4.13 3.93
CA ALA A 32 1.07 3.08 3.87
C ALA A 32 2.49 3.67 3.96
N ALA A 33 2.79 4.73 3.20
CA ALA A 33 4.07 5.41 3.26
C ALA A 33 4.34 6.03 4.64
N ALA A 34 3.33 6.60 5.30
CA ALA A 34 3.46 7.12 6.66
C ALA A 34 3.76 6.00 7.67
N ALA A 35 3.07 4.86 7.58
CA ALA A 35 3.30 3.70 8.43
C ALA A 35 4.71 3.12 8.25
N LEU A 36 5.18 3.00 7.00
CA LEU A 36 6.54 2.54 6.70
C LEU A 36 7.61 3.49 7.25
N ARG A 37 7.42 4.81 7.13
CA ARG A 37 8.33 5.79 7.74
C ARG A 37 8.37 5.66 9.26
N HIS A 38 7.22 5.46 9.90
CA HIS A 38 7.15 5.23 11.35
C HIS A 38 7.88 3.94 11.74
N LEU A 39 7.67 2.85 11.01
CA LEU A 39 8.36 1.60 11.26
C LEU A 39 9.87 1.76 11.11
N ALA A 40 10.34 2.38 10.03
CA ALA A 40 11.76 2.62 9.79
C ALA A 40 12.40 3.51 10.87
N ALA A 41 11.70 4.56 11.33
CA ALA A 41 12.20 5.43 12.40
C ALA A 41 12.27 4.70 13.77
N ARG A 42 11.37 3.74 14.02
CA ARG A 42 11.40 2.89 15.22
C ARG A 42 12.49 1.84 15.18
N GLN A 43 12.91 1.44 13.98
CA GLN A 43 14.01 0.54 13.75
C GLN A 43 15.30 1.37 13.81
N GLY A 44 15.81 1.66 15.01
CA GLY A 44 17.13 2.30 15.18
C GLY A 44 18.25 1.50 14.45
N PRO A 45 19.49 2.01 14.36
CA PRO A 45 20.57 1.36 13.60
C PRO A 45 20.86 -0.10 13.98
N ASP A 46 20.41 -0.53 15.17
CA ASP A 46 20.54 -1.90 15.70
C ASP A 46 19.28 -2.77 15.59
N ALA A 47 18.16 -2.25 15.10
CA ALA A 47 16.92 -3.00 14.94
C ALA A 47 16.93 -3.89 13.69
N ARG A 48 18.10 -4.31 13.21
CA ARG A 48 18.23 -5.24 12.09
C ARG A 48 17.58 -6.55 12.50
N LEU A 49 16.31 -6.76 12.12
CA LEU A 49 15.62 -8.05 12.05
C LEU A 49 16.27 -9.08 12.98
N GLY A 50 16.12 -8.84 14.29
CA GLY A 50 16.76 -9.62 15.33
C GLY A 50 16.27 -11.06 15.23
N ARG A 51 17.06 -11.87 14.54
CA ARG A 51 17.19 -13.33 14.62
C ARG A 51 15.88 -14.07 14.89
N ALA A 52 15.23 -14.54 13.82
CA ALA A 52 14.49 -15.79 13.92
C ALA A 52 15.52 -16.91 14.20
N ALA A 53 15.73 -17.19 15.48
CA ALA A 53 16.14 -18.49 15.97
C ALA A 53 14.87 -19.29 16.27
#